data_AF-K1LBV2-F1
#
_entry.id   AF-K1LBV2-F1
#
_cell.length_a   1.000
_cell.length_b   1.000
_cell.length_c   1.000
_cell.angle_alpha   90.00
_cell.angle_beta   90.00
_cell.angle_gamma   90.00
#
_symmetry.space_group_name_H-M   'P 1'
#
loop_
_entity.id
_entity.type
_entity.pdbx_description
1 polymer ?
#
loop_
_entity_poly.entity_id
_entity_poly.type
_entity_poly.pdbx_seq_one_letter_code
_entity_poly.pdbx_strand_id
1 'polypeptide(L)'
;MNNEYTKIINELSSLTLENIHRKNQCDKPFYPLDLLSYLTLTNIRFLEYDNHEKYIIFKNEFYTSLNKLRVDVDNISLWNGITTVLFVIETILENDKIGEMTKDLKVVFNQLYGKFGDSLEVYLKRKNFVFQDLDIVSGVSGVISYLVQSKYNLSTNKKVLQQLLELIVELSCATSDSESSPISNMNNSFIGFSHGEIGLYTMAYKASRLLNDIDSEKKMISMIISILGKRFNNNLLKNFDINALNNSWCHGYAGLIKSYRIIRNSSFVSPKIRSLYDNFVDIYVNNMIHLSKDNFYGSSIICHGLSGLIYEVSLIDYVSYPEEIINYLMRMLMEMYKPDTYVKFTDHYLALEYNRGEIPTDIINGFEGVLLVINSVINKKPYIGDLIFGG
;
A
#
# COMPACT_ATOMS: atom_id res chain seq x y z
N MET A 1 7.35 26.08 -7.89
CA MET A 1 7.04 24.65 -7.64
C MET A 1 5.54 24.39 -7.59
N ASN A 2 4.74 25.04 -6.73
CA ASN A 2 3.31 24.71 -6.61
C ASN A 2 2.49 24.74 -7.92
N ASN A 3 2.68 25.74 -8.79
CA ASN A 3 1.86 25.86 -10.01
C ASN A 3 2.05 24.70 -11.00
N GLU A 4 3.26 24.14 -11.09
CA GLU A 4 3.57 23.03 -12.02
C GLU A 4 2.94 21.73 -11.53
N TYR A 5 3.10 21.42 -10.24
CA TYR A 5 2.47 20.24 -9.65
C TYR A 5 0.95 20.31 -9.68
N THR A 6 0.35 21.48 -9.40
CA THR A 6 -1.10 21.67 -9.52
C THR A 6 -1.58 21.42 -10.94
N LYS A 7 -0.84 21.86 -11.95
CA LYS A 7 -1.16 21.57 -13.36
C LYS A 7 -1.14 20.06 -13.64
N ILE A 8 -0.09 19.35 -13.20
CA ILE A 8 0.04 17.90 -13.39
C ILE A 8 -1.06 17.14 -12.64
N ILE A 9 -1.37 17.52 -11.40
CA ILE A 9 -2.47 16.93 -10.63
C ILE A 9 -3.79 17.07 -11.38
N ASN A 10 -4.08 18.27 -11.90
CA ASN A 10 -5.30 18.53 -12.66
C ASN A 10 -5.39 17.71 -13.95
N GLU A 11 -4.28 17.60 -14.68
CA GLU A 11 -4.18 16.80 -15.90
C GLU A 11 -4.40 15.31 -15.62
N LEU A 12 -3.62 14.73 -14.71
CA LEU A 12 -3.71 13.30 -14.38
C LEU A 12 -5.07 12.93 -13.78
N SER A 13 -5.65 13.79 -12.92
CA SER A 13 -6.98 13.55 -12.36
C SER A 13 -8.07 13.57 -13.45
N SER A 14 -7.89 14.38 -14.50
CA SER A 14 -8.81 14.41 -15.63
C SER A 14 -8.68 13.14 -16.47
N LEU A 15 -7.46 12.65 -16.69
CA LEU A 15 -7.20 11.37 -17.36
C LEU A 15 -7.77 10.18 -16.58
N THR A 16 -7.66 10.16 -15.25
CA THR A 16 -8.29 9.12 -14.41
C THR A 16 -9.80 9.11 -14.59
N LEU A 17 -10.45 10.28 -14.58
CA LEU A 17 -11.89 10.38 -14.79
C LEU A 17 -12.31 9.95 -16.20
N GLU A 18 -11.56 10.36 -17.23
CA GLU A 18 -11.80 9.93 -18.61
C GLU A 18 -11.68 8.42 -18.78
N ASN A 19 -10.69 7.80 -18.12
CA ASN A 19 -10.50 6.36 -18.15
C ASN A 19 -11.65 5.59 -17.51
N ILE A 20 -12.14 6.06 -16.35
CA ILE A 20 -13.32 5.50 -15.69
C ILE A 20 -14.53 5.61 -16.61
N HIS A 21 -14.78 6.81 -17.15
CA HIS A 21 -15.93 7.06 -18.02
C HIS A 21 -15.90 6.18 -19.28
N ARG A 22 -14.73 6.07 -19.93
CA ARG A 22 -14.53 5.19 -21.09
C ARG A 22 -14.78 3.73 -20.74
N LYS A 23 -14.28 3.24 -19.59
CA LYS A 23 -14.55 1.87 -19.12
C LYS A 23 -16.04 1.65 -18.82
N ASN A 24 -16.76 2.66 -18.37
CA ASN A 24 -18.20 2.58 -18.17
C ASN A 24 -19.01 2.61 -19.47
N GLN A 25 -18.52 3.28 -20.52
CA GLN A 25 -19.16 3.28 -21.84
C GLN A 25 -18.89 2.02 -22.66
N CYS A 26 -17.69 1.47 -22.57
CA CYS A 26 -17.40 0.15 -23.14
C CYS A 26 -18.06 -0.90 -22.22
N ASP A 27 -18.69 -1.95 -22.75
CA ASP A 27 -19.19 -3.06 -21.93
C ASP A 27 -18.05 -3.96 -21.37
N LYS A 28 -16.94 -3.34 -20.98
CA LYS A 28 -15.81 -3.97 -20.32
C LYS A 28 -16.16 -4.20 -18.84
N PRO A 29 -15.76 -5.35 -18.27
CA PRO A 29 -15.90 -5.58 -16.83
C PRO A 29 -14.99 -4.66 -16.03
N PHE A 30 -15.42 -4.32 -14.82
CA PHE A 30 -14.57 -3.71 -13.79
C PHE A 30 -13.97 -4.79 -12.90
N TYR A 31 -12.76 -4.58 -12.44
CA TYR A 31 -12.07 -5.41 -11.44
C TYR A 31 -11.83 -4.63 -10.15
N PRO A 32 -11.55 -5.29 -9.01
CA PRO A 32 -11.33 -4.61 -7.74
C PRO A 32 -10.24 -3.52 -7.78
N LEU A 33 -9.15 -3.72 -8.53
CA LEU A 33 -8.12 -2.68 -8.74
C LEU A 33 -8.66 -1.43 -9.42
N ASP A 34 -9.63 -1.56 -10.35
CA ASP A 34 -10.23 -0.41 -11.03
C ASP A 34 -11.05 0.46 -10.06
N LEU A 35 -11.56 -0.12 -8.97
CA LEU A 35 -12.26 0.63 -7.95
C LEU A 35 -11.32 1.52 -7.13
N LEU A 36 -10.04 1.16 -7.04
CA LEU A 36 -9.06 1.99 -6.34
C LEU A 36 -8.87 3.35 -7.04
N SER A 37 -9.10 3.46 -8.35
CA SER A 37 -9.10 4.74 -9.07
C SER A 37 -10.09 5.76 -8.48
N TYR A 38 -11.21 5.28 -7.91
CA TYR A 38 -12.16 6.15 -7.20
C TYR A 38 -11.60 6.68 -5.90
N LEU A 39 -10.72 5.95 -5.21
CA LEU A 39 -10.00 6.45 -4.05
C LEU A 39 -9.01 7.54 -4.43
N THR A 40 -8.30 7.39 -5.54
CA THR A 40 -7.42 8.43 -6.09
C THR A 40 -8.20 9.72 -6.34
N LEU A 41 -9.35 9.64 -7.00
CA LEU A 41 -10.21 10.80 -7.23
C LEU A 41 -10.79 11.37 -5.92
N THR A 42 -11.16 10.52 -4.97
CA THR A 42 -11.65 10.93 -3.64
C THR A 42 -10.57 11.71 -2.89
N ASN A 43 -9.32 11.26 -2.93
CA ASN A 43 -8.20 11.92 -2.29
C ASN A 43 -7.91 13.33 -2.81
N ILE A 44 -8.12 13.56 -4.10
CA ILE A 44 -7.64 14.77 -4.78
C ILE A 44 -8.77 15.77 -4.96
N ARG A 45 -9.98 15.31 -5.31
CA ARG A 45 -11.07 16.18 -5.76
C ARG A 45 -12.23 16.31 -4.77
N PHE A 46 -12.40 15.39 -3.81
CA PHE A 46 -13.48 15.53 -2.81
C PHE A 46 -13.27 16.64 -1.78
N LEU A 47 -12.08 17.25 -1.75
CA LEU A 47 -11.85 18.47 -0.99
C LEU A 47 -12.25 19.75 -1.76
N GLU A 48 -12.60 19.66 -3.05
CA GLU A 48 -12.96 20.79 -3.91
C GLU A 48 -14.41 20.72 -4.47
N TYR A 49 -15.17 19.66 -4.19
CA TYR A 49 -16.57 19.54 -4.64
C TYR A 49 -17.54 20.30 -3.72
N ASP A 50 -17.48 21.63 -3.76
CA ASP A 50 -18.66 22.47 -3.49
C ASP A 50 -19.66 22.42 -4.67
N ASN A 51 -19.30 21.74 -5.77
CA ASN A 51 -20.13 21.58 -6.96
C ASN A 51 -20.90 20.25 -6.94
N HIS A 52 -22.17 20.33 -6.54
CA HIS A 52 -23.14 19.24 -6.49
C HIS A 52 -23.24 18.42 -7.79
N GLU A 53 -23.09 19.05 -8.96
CA GLU A 53 -23.20 18.38 -10.26
C GLU A 53 -22.07 17.38 -10.49
N LYS A 54 -20.83 17.74 -10.17
CA LYS A 54 -19.67 16.85 -10.32
C LYS A 54 -19.74 15.67 -9.34
N TYR A 55 -20.29 15.89 -8.15
CA TYR A 55 -20.55 14.81 -7.19
C TYR A 55 -21.60 13.82 -7.71
N ILE A 56 -22.71 14.30 -8.31
CA ILE A 56 -23.70 13.41 -8.95
C ILE A 56 -23.07 12.55 -10.05
N ILE A 57 -22.23 13.15 -10.92
CA ILE A 57 -21.53 12.42 -11.98
C ILE A 57 -20.65 11.32 -11.37
N PHE A 58 -19.82 11.67 -10.38
CA PHE A 58 -18.97 10.69 -9.68
C PHE A 58 -19.79 9.54 -9.08
N LYS A 59 -20.88 9.87 -8.39
CA LYS A 59 -21.80 8.90 -7.77
C LYS A 59 -22.37 7.94 -8.83
N ASN A 60 -22.90 8.46 -9.93
CA ASN A 60 -23.49 7.66 -11.00
C ASN A 60 -22.45 6.75 -11.68
N GLU A 61 -21.26 7.27 -11.94
CA GLU A 61 -20.14 6.51 -12.50
C GLU A 61 -19.73 5.39 -11.53
N PHE A 62 -19.65 5.67 -10.22
CA PHE A 62 -19.29 4.66 -9.22
C PHE A 62 -20.31 3.53 -9.14
N TYR A 63 -21.61 3.84 -9.09
CA TYR A 63 -22.66 2.82 -9.10
C TYR A 63 -22.67 2.00 -10.39
N THR A 64 -22.42 2.64 -11.53
CA THR A 64 -22.29 1.94 -12.83
C THR A 64 -21.15 0.94 -12.79
N SER A 65 -19.98 1.35 -12.27
CA SER A 65 -18.82 0.48 -12.09
C SER A 65 -19.08 -0.67 -11.13
N LEU A 66 -19.76 -0.43 -10.00
CA LEU A 66 -20.15 -1.48 -9.06
C LEU A 66 -21.09 -2.52 -9.72
N ASN A 67 -22.02 -2.09 -10.55
CA ASN A 67 -22.92 -3.00 -11.28
C ASN A 67 -22.17 -3.83 -12.34
N LYS A 68 -21.05 -3.32 -12.87
CA LYS A 68 -20.17 -4.01 -13.84
C LYS A 68 -19.04 -4.79 -13.19
N LEU A 69 -18.92 -4.73 -11.86
CA LEU A 69 -17.79 -5.28 -11.12
C LEU A 69 -17.81 -6.81 -11.14
N ARG A 70 -16.70 -7.40 -11.56
CA ARG A 70 -16.42 -8.82 -11.45
C ARG A 70 -15.50 -9.05 -10.27
N VAL A 71 -16.08 -9.51 -9.17
CA VAL A 71 -15.35 -9.90 -7.96
C VAL A 71 -15.40 -11.40 -7.84
N ASP A 72 -14.23 -12.02 -7.75
CA ASP A 72 -14.14 -13.35 -7.16
C ASP A 72 -14.34 -13.20 -5.64
N VAL A 73 -15.54 -13.51 -5.16
CA VAL A 73 -15.89 -13.36 -3.74
C VAL A 73 -15.17 -14.37 -2.85
N ASP A 74 -14.60 -15.43 -3.44
CA ASP A 74 -13.79 -16.42 -2.72
C ASP A 74 -12.34 -15.93 -2.57
N ASN A 75 -11.94 -14.91 -3.34
CA ASN A 75 -10.65 -14.25 -3.20
C ASN A 75 -10.70 -13.15 -2.12
N ILE A 76 -10.08 -13.40 -0.97
CA ILE A 76 -10.02 -12.46 0.15
C ILE A 76 -8.93 -11.38 0.02
N SER A 77 -8.12 -11.40 -1.04
CA SER A 77 -6.95 -10.52 -1.16
C SER A 77 -7.29 -9.03 -1.11
N LEU A 78 -6.33 -8.23 -0.59
CA LEU A 78 -6.48 -6.77 -0.47
C LEU A 78 -6.41 -6.05 -1.81
N TRP A 79 -5.84 -6.66 -2.85
CA TRP A 79 -5.63 -5.99 -4.14
C TRP A 79 -6.57 -6.45 -5.24
N ASN A 80 -6.92 -7.74 -5.28
CA ASN A 80 -7.73 -8.32 -6.35
C ASN A 80 -9.00 -9.00 -5.85
N GLY A 81 -9.30 -8.87 -4.55
CA GLY A 81 -10.34 -9.64 -3.88
C GLY A 81 -11.47 -8.78 -3.34
N ILE A 82 -12.36 -9.43 -2.59
CA ILE A 82 -13.50 -8.77 -1.95
C ILE A 82 -13.07 -7.72 -0.91
N THR A 83 -11.90 -7.89 -0.29
CA THR A 83 -11.35 -6.93 0.70
C THR A 83 -11.10 -5.56 0.07
N THR A 84 -10.57 -5.50 -1.17
CA THR A 84 -10.40 -4.23 -1.90
C THR A 84 -11.73 -3.51 -2.08
N VAL A 85 -12.77 -4.26 -2.47
CA VAL A 85 -14.09 -3.71 -2.77
C VAL A 85 -14.74 -3.16 -1.50
N LEU A 86 -14.67 -3.93 -0.40
CA LEU A 86 -15.13 -3.49 0.92
C LEU A 86 -14.40 -2.23 1.36
N PHE A 87 -13.08 -2.21 1.22
CA PHE A 87 -12.26 -1.06 1.58
C PHE A 87 -12.65 0.20 0.79
N VAL A 88 -12.85 0.08 -0.53
CA VAL A 88 -13.25 1.22 -1.37
C VAL A 88 -14.63 1.73 -0.96
N ILE A 89 -15.61 0.84 -0.80
CA ILE A 89 -16.98 1.22 -0.42
C ILE A 89 -16.99 1.85 0.97
N GLU A 90 -16.29 1.27 1.95
CA GLU A 90 -16.17 1.80 3.31
C GLU A 90 -15.58 3.20 3.29
N THR A 91 -14.51 3.40 2.52
CA THR A 91 -13.86 4.71 2.39
C THR A 91 -14.80 5.76 1.80
N ILE A 92 -15.55 5.42 0.75
CA ILE A 92 -16.54 6.32 0.16
C ILE A 92 -17.65 6.63 1.16
N LEU A 93 -18.15 5.62 1.89
CA LEU A 93 -19.17 5.81 2.93
C LEU A 93 -18.70 6.74 4.06
N GLU A 94 -17.43 6.67 4.46
CA GLU A 94 -16.87 7.55 5.49
C GLU A 94 -16.70 9.00 5.03
N ASN A 95 -16.48 9.20 3.72
CA ASN A 95 -16.22 10.51 3.13
C ASN A 95 -17.45 11.10 2.42
N ASP A 96 -18.59 10.40 2.41
CA ASP A 96 -19.86 10.88 1.85
C ASP A 96 -20.48 11.99 2.72
N LYS A 97 -19.97 13.21 2.57
CA LYS A 97 -20.45 14.40 3.31
C LYS A 97 -21.91 14.75 3.01
N ILE A 98 -22.44 14.33 1.86
CA ILE A 98 -23.79 14.67 1.38
C ILE A 98 -24.81 13.61 1.83
N GLY A 99 -24.35 12.44 2.29
CA GLY A 99 -25.20 11.33 2.78
C GLY A 99 -26.02 10.65 1.68
N GLU A 100 -25.81 11.03 0.43
CA GLU A 100 -26.63 10.67 -0.72
C GLU A 100 -26.27 9.29 -1.30
N MET A 101 -25.06 8.79 -1.04
CA MET A 101 -24.63 7.44 -1.43
C MET A 101 -24.88 6.43 -0.31
N THR A 102 -25.08 6.93 0.91
CA THR A 102 -24.98 6.17 2.14
C THR A 102 -25.97 5.01 2.27
N LYS A 103 -27.21 5.13 1.79
CA LYS A 103 -28.24 4.09 2.04
C LYS A 103 -28.01 2.83 1.19
N ASP A 104 -27.86 2.99 -0.12
CA ASP A 104 -27.77 1.85 -1.04
C ASP A 104 -26.39 1.18 -0.93
N LEU A 105 -25.31 1.96 -0.79
CA LEU A 105 -23.98 1.42 -0.56
C LEU A 105 -23.87 0.65 0.77
N LYS A 106 -24.59 1.05 1.83
CA LYS A 106 -24.60 0.28 3.08
C LYS A 106 -25.22 -1.11 2.90
N VAL A 107 -26.26 -1.23 2.07
CA VAL A 107 -26.88 -2.54 1.76
C VAL A 107 -25.88 -3.41 1.01
N VAL A 108 -25.24 -2.87 -0.03
CA VAL A 108 -24.21 -3.59 -0.81
C VAL A 108 -23.03 -3.97 0.08
N PHE A 109 -22.53 -3.05 0.90
CA PHE A 109 -21.44 -3.28 1.84
C PHE A 109 -21.77 -4.43 2.79
N ASN A 110 -22.93 -4.40 3.45
CA ASN A 110 -23.32 -5.44 4.40
C ASN A 110 -23.43 -6.82 3.73
N GLN A 111 -23.93 -6.88 2.49
CA GLN A 111 -24.01 -8.14 1.73
C GLN A 111 -22.62 -8.68 1.37
N LEU A 112 -21.72 -7.81 0.89
CA LEU A 112 -20.34 -8.19 0.58
C LEU A 112 -19.56 -8.57 1.83
N TYR A 113 -19.79 -7.87 2.94
CA TYR A 113 -19.11 -8.12 4.21
C TYR A 113 -19.52 -9.47 4.80
N GLY A 114 -20.79 -9.87 4.67
CA GLY A 114 -21.25 -11.22 5.00
C GLY A 114 -20.49 -12.29 4.19
N LYS A 115 -20.41 -12.13 2.86
CA LYS A 115 -19.65 -13.04 1.99
C LYS A 115 -18.17 -13.09 2.33
N PHE A 116 -17.57 -11.95 2.65
CA PHE A 116 -16.19 -11.88 3.09
C PHE A 116 -15.94 -12.70 4.36
N GLY A 117 -16.87 -12.66 5.33
CA GLY A 117 -16.83 -13.51 6.51
C GLY A 117 -16.86 -15.00 6.18
N ASP A 118 -17.77 -15.41 5.28
CA ASP A 118 -17.88 -16.80 4.82
C ASP A 118 -16.58 -17.28 4.11
N SER A 119 -16.06 -16.49 3.18
CA SER A 119 -14.82 -16.79 2.44
C SER A 119 -13.61 -16.88 3.38
N LEU A 120 -13.55 -16.00 4.38
CA LEU A 120 -12.47 -16.01 5.36
C LEU A 120 -12.53 -17.25 6.28
N GLU A 121 -13.72 -17.71 6.65
CA GLU A 121 -13.87 -18.95 7.41
C GLU A 121 -13.40 -20.16 6.62
N VAL A 122 -13.72 -20.23 5.32
CA VAL A 122 -13.19 -21.27 4.42
C VAL A 122 -11.68 -21.20 4.33
N TYR A 123 -11.12 -20.00 4.19
CA TYR A 123 -9.69 -19.76 4.10
C TYR A 123 -8.93 -20.23 5.35
N LEU A 124 -9.43 -19.89 6.54
CA LEU A 124 -8.83 -20.25 7.83
C LEU A 124 -8.83 -21.78 8.09
N LYS A 125 -9.69 -22.54 7.40
CA LYS A 125 -9.74 -24.01 7.50
C LYS A 125 -8.74 -24.72 6.58
N ARG A 126 -8.00 -24.00 5.74
CA ARG A 126 -6.96 -24.59 4.87
C ARG A 126 -5.83 -25.16 5.74
N LYS A 127 -5.31 -26.32 5.33
CA LYS A 127 -4.19 -26.99 6.02
C LYS A 127 -2.81 -26.67 5.43
N ASN A 128 -2.79 -26.26 4.16
CA ASN A 128 -1.57 -26.01 3.41
C ASN A 128 -1.55 -24.55 2.97
N PHE A 129 -0.71 -23.77 3.66
CA PHE A 129 -0.45 -22.37 3.33
C PHE A 129 0.87 -22.26 2.59
N VAL A 130 0.88 -21.52 1.47
CA VAL A 130 2.10 -21.01 0.84
C VAL A 130 2.34 -19.57 1.31
N PHE A 131 3.53 -19.01 1.07
CA PHE A 131 3.79 -17.65 1.55
C PHE A 131 2.88 -16.59 0.93
N GLN A 132 2.49 -16.75 -0.35
CA GLN A 132 1.53 -15.83 -0.99
C GLN A 132 0.19 -15.79 -0.26
N ASP A 133 -0.18 -16.87 0.45
CA ASP A 133 -1.36 -16.89 1.31
C ASP A 133 -1.18 -16.00 2.57
N LEU A 134 0.03 -15.55 2.85
CA LEU A 134 0.38 -14.76 4.04
C LEU A 134 0.71 -13.30 3.72
N ASP A 135 1.07 -12.98 2.49
CA ASP A 135 1.61 -11.67 2.14
C ASP A 135 0.57 -10.51 2.16
N ILE A 136 1.00 -9.28 1.88
CA ILE A 136 0.13 -8.10 1.87
C ILE A 136 -0.78 -8.09 0.64
N VAL A 137 -0.32 -8.64 -0.48
CA VAL A 137 -0.99 -8.47 -1.77
C VAL A 137 -2.17 -9.41 -1.90
N SER A 138 -1.88 -10.69 -1.72
CA SER A 138 -2.79 -11.81 -1.95
C SER A 138 -3.24 -12.47 -0.66
N GLY A 139 -2.47 -12.32 0.41
CA GLY A 139 -2.63 -13.09 1.64
C GLY A 139 -3.36 -12.39 2.78
N VAL A 140 -3.30 -13.05 3.95
CA VAL A 140 -3.96 -12.60 5.18
C VAL A 140 -3.41 -11.29 5.73
N SER A 141 -2.17 -10.91 5.43
CA SER A 141 -1.63 -9.64 5.93
C SER A 141 -2.37 -8.45 5.33
N GLY A 142 -2.77 -8.54 4.06
CA GLY A 142 -3.62 -7.53 3.45
C GLY A 142 -4.99 -7.44 4.13
N VAL A 143 -5.57 -8.60 4.47
CA VAL A 143 -6.84 -8.68 5.21
C VAL A 143 -6.73 -8.07 6.61
N ILE A 144 -5.65 -8.38 7.34
CA ILE A 144 -5.36 -7.76 8.65
C ILE A 144 -5.26 -6.24 8.50
N SER A 145 -4.55 -5.76 7.46
CA SER A 145 -4.39 -4.33 7.22
C SER A 145 -5.74 -3.61 7.11
N TYR A 146 -6.67 -4.19 6.35
CA TYR A 146 -8.04 -3.71 6.25
C TYR A 146 -8.77 -3.76 7.61
N LEU A 147 -8.79 -4.92 8.26
CA LEU A 147 -9.56 -5.13 9.49
C LEU A 147 -9.10 -4.28 10.69
N VAL A 148 -7.80 -3.97 10.77
CA VAL A 148 -7.26 -3.09 11.83
C VAL A 148 -7.74 -1.65 11.67
N GLN A 149 -7.99 -1.20 10.44
CA GLN A 149 -8.35 0.17 10.13
C GLN A 149 -9.85 0.36 9.91
N SER A 150 -10.57 -0.72 9.57
CA SER A 150 -12.01 -0.69 9.38
C SER A 150 -12.73 -0.25 10.65
N LYS A 151 -13.62 0.74 10.50
CA LYS A 151 -14.48 1.23 11.58
C LYS A 151 -15.77 0.44 11.69
N TYR A 152 -16.08 -0.39 10.68
CA TYR A 152 -17.27 -1.22 10.67
C TYR A 152 -17.05 -2.50 11.48
N ASN A 153 -18.00 -2.79 12.38
CA ASN A 153 -18.11 -4.07 13.08
C ASN A 153 -16.87 -4.48 13.92
N LEU A 154 -16.33 -3.53 14.70
CA LEU A 154 -15.11 -3.71 15.51
C LEU A 154 -15.09 -4.98 16.38
N SER A 155 -16.23 -5.37 16.97
CA SER A 155 -16.30 -6.59 17.79
C SER A 155 -16.09 -7.86 16.97
N THR A 156 -16.69 -7.93 15.77
CA THR A 156 -16.50 -9.04 14.84
C THR A 156 -15.08 -9.05 14.29
N ASN A 157 -14.57 -7.87 13.88
CA ASN A 157 -13.18 -7.71 13.41
C ASN A 157 -12.19 -8.24 14.45
N LYS A 158 -12.38 -7.95 15.75
CA LYS A 158 -11.48 -8.43 16.80
C LYS A 158 -11.40 -9.95 16.88
N LYS A 159 -12.52 -10.66 16.78
CA LYS A 159 -12.52 -12.14 16.81
C LYS A 159 -11.75 -12.71 15.61
N VAL A 160 -12.01 -12.16 14.43
CA VAL A 160 -11.35 -12.57 13.19
C VAL A 160 -9.85 -12.25 13.22
N LEU A 161 -9.48 -11.04 13.66
CA LEU A 161 -8.09 -10.63 13.83
C LEU A 161 -7.34 -11.52 14.80
N GLN A 162 -7.98 -11.97 15.88
CA GLN A 162 -7.39 -12.91 16.82
C GLN A 162 -7.04 -14.24 16.13
N GLN A 163 -7.95 -14.80 15.33
CA GLN A 163 -7.70 -16.05 14.59
C GLN A 163 -6.57 -15.89 13.55
N LEU A 164 -6.55 -14.77 12.83
CA LEU A 164 -5.49 -14.48 11.85
C LEU A 164 -4.13 -14.28 12.53
N LEU A 165 -4.11 -13.62 13.69
CA LEU A 165 -2.90 -13.44 14.49
C LEU A 165 -2.37 -14.79 15.00
N GLU A 166 -3.23 -15.64 15.55
CA GLU A 166 -2.88 -16.99 16.01
C GLU A 166 -2.27 -17.82 14.88
N LEU A 167 -2.89 -17.79 13.69
CA LEU A 167 -2.37 -18.47 12.49
C LEU A 167 -0.92 -18.01 12.17
N ILE A 168 -0.68 -16.70 12.13
CA ILE A 168 0.67 -16.16 11.85
C ILE A 168 1.67 -16.58 12.93
N VAL A 169 1.27 -16.48 14.20
CA VAL A 169 2.10 -16.85 15.36
C VAL A 169 2.49 -18.33 15.32
N GLU A 170 1.55 -19.21 14.98
CA GLU A 170 1.76 -20.65 14.83
C GLU A 170 2.74 -20.94 13.68
N LEU A 171 2.47 -20.40 12.49
CA LEU A 171 3.32 -20.60 11.30
C LEU A 171 4.74 -20.08 11.51
N SER A 172 4.90 -19.01 12.28
CA SER A 172 6.20 -18.40 12.60
C SER A 172 6.94 -19.12 13.74
N CYS A 173 6.28 -20.01 14.47
CA CYS A 173 6.91 -20.92 15.42
C CYS A 173 7.38 -22.21 14.75
N ALA A 174 6.63 -22.72 13.77
CA ALA A 174 6.99 -23.94 13.04
C ALA A 174 8.27 -23.80 12.17
N THR A 175 8.73 -22.57 11.91
CA THR A 175 9.96 -22.24 11.18
C THR A 175 11.25 -22.47 11.93
N SER A 176 11.24 -22.49 13.28
CA SER A 176 12.48 -22.66 14.04
C SER A 176 13.01 -24.09 13.99
N ASP A 177 12.15 -25.07 13.67
CA ASP A 177 12.44 -26.49 13.82
C ASP A 177 12.38 -27.29 12.51
N SER A 178 12.01 -26.69 11.37
CA SER A 178 11.93 -27.43 10.09
C SER A 178 12.25 -26.57 8.87
N GLU A 179 13.05 -27.11 7.94
CA GLU A 179 13.27 -26.53 6.59
C GLU A 179 11.97 -26.46 5.77
N SER A 180 10.91 -27.15 6.21
CA SER A 180 9.62 -27.28 5.51
C SER A 180 8.61 -26.16 5.76
N SER A 181 8.89 -25.17 6.61
CA SER A 181 7.93 -24.08 6.81
C SER A 181 7.81 -23.19 5.56
N PRO A 182 6.59 -22.77 5.16
CA PRO A 182 6.41 -21.86 4.03
C PRO A 182 7.18 -20.54 4.17
N ILE A 183 7.55 -20.16 5.40
CA ILE A 183 8.36 -18.98 5.71
C ILE A 183 9.87 -19.29 5.62
N SER A 184 10.34 -20.50 5.99
CA SER A 184 11.78 -20.85 5.99
C SER A 184 12.36 -21.07 4.59
N ASN A 185 11.54 -21.38 3.59
CA ASN A 185 11.97 -21.55 2.19
C ASN A 185 12.39 -20.22 1.51
N MET A 186 12.34 -19.08 2.21
CA MET A 186 12.67 -17.76 1.71
C MET A 186 14.14 -17.36 1.83
N ASN A 187 15.07 -18.32 2.03
CA ASN A 187 16.48 -18.04 2.33
C ASN A 187 17.23 -17.12 1.35
N ASN A 188 16.64 -16.63 0.25
CA ASN A 188 17.29 -15.64 -0.62
C ASN A 188 16.47 -14.49 -1.28
N SER A 189 15.14 -14.32 -1.20
CA SER A 189 14.48 -13.44 -2.21
C SER A 189 13.51 -12.33 -1.80
N PHE A 190 12.83 -12.34 -0.64
CA PHE A 190 11.77 -11.33 -0.41
C PHE A 190 11.81 -10.69 0.99
N ILE A 191 12.45 -9.52 1.09
CA ILE A 191 12.56 -8.75 2.34
C ILE A 191 11.71 -7.49 2.39
N GLY A 192 11.09 -7.11 1.26
CA GLY A 192 10.26 -5.92 1.22
C GLY A 192 8.88 -6.16 1.78
N PHE A 193 8.10 -5.09 1.81
CA PHE A 193 6.86 -5.04 2.58
C PHE A 193 5.74 -5.87 1.94
N SER A 194 5.65 -5.87 0.60
CA SER A 194 4.54 -6.47 -0.14
C SER A 194 4.51 -7.99 -0.02
N HIS A 195 5.67 -8.63 -0.23
CA HIS A 195 5.81 -10.08 -0.39
C HIS A 195 6.83 -10.68 0.56
N GLY A 196 7.24 -9.95 1.61
CA GLY A 196 8.26 -10.40 2.55
C GLY A 196 7.75 -10.51 3.98
N GLU A 197 8.52 -11.23 4.79
CA GLU A 197 8.25 -11.45 6.22
C GLU A 197 8.04 -10.14 6.98
N ILE A 198 8.72 -9.06 6.58
CA ILE A 198 8.64 -7.77 7.27
C ILE A 198 7.21 -7.20 7.22
N GLY A 199 6.52 -7.32 6.08
CA GLY A 199 5.13 -6.86 5.94
C GLY A 199 4.19 -7.70 6.78
N LEU A 200 4.37 -9.03 6.74
CA LEU A 200 3.63 -9.99 7.54
C LEU A 200 3.70 -9.67 9.03
N TYR A 201 4.90 -9.56 9.59
CA TYR A 201 5.09 -9.28 11.01
C TYR A 201 4.62 -7.88 11.39
N THR A 202 4.72 -6.91 10.48
CA THR A 202 4.22 -5.56 10.73
C THR A 202 2.69 -5.53 10.83
N MET A 203 1.98 -6.29 9.99
CA MET A 203 0.51 -6.38 10.10
C MET A 203 0.09 -7.16 11.35
N ALA A 204 0.78 -8.25 11.67
CA ALA A 204 0.53 -8.99 12.90
C ALA A 204 0.79 -8.13 14.16
N TYR A 205 1.83 -7.27 14.16
CA TYR A 205 2.06 -6.28 15.21
C TYR A 205 0.90 -5.29 15.35
N LYS A 206 0.37 -4.77 14.24
CA LYS A 206 -0.80 -3.88 14.26
C LYS A 206 -2.05 -4.57 14.83
N ALA A 207 -2.27 -5.84 14.45
CA ALA A 207 -3.36 -6.64 14.99
C ALA A 207 -3.21 -6.84 16.51
N SER A 208 -2.04 -7.27 16.98
CA SER A 208 -1.79 -7.53 18.39
C SER A 208 -1.98 -6.27 19.25
N ARG A 209 -1.54 -5.11 18.74
CA ARG A 209 -1.80 -3.80 19.35
C ARG A 209 -3.29 -3.51 19.52
N LEU A 210 -4.09 -3.72 18.48
CA LEU A 210 -5.53 -3.46 18.52
C LEU A 210 -6.27 -4.43 19.48
N LEU A 211 -5.76 -5.65 19.60
CA LEU A 211 -6.28 -6.70 20.48
C LEU A 211 -5.80 -6.56 21.94
N ASN A 212 -4.77 -5.75 22.19
CA ASN A 212 -4.02 -5.68 23.45
C ASN A 212 -3.34 -7.02 23.82
N ASP A 213 -2.94 -7.80 22.82
CA ASP A 213 -2.15 -9.02 23.00
C ASP A 213 -0.66 -8.65 23.11
N ILE A 214 -0.21 -8.48 24.36
CA ILE A 214 1.15 -8.03 24.69
C ILE A 214 2.22 -9.04 24.28
N ASP A 215 1.94 -10.34 24.38
CA ASP A 215 2.94 -11.37 24.11
C ASP A 215 3.16 -11.54 22.61
N SER A 216 2.08 -11.52 21.82
CA SER A 216 2.18 -11.45 20.37
C SER A 216 2.85 -10.14 19.92
N GLU A 217 2.54 -8.99 20.54
CA GLU A 217 3.19 -7.71 20.22
C GLU A 217 4.71 -7.79 20.38
N LYS A 218 5.19 -8.27 21.54
CA LYS A 218 6.62 -8.46 21.81
C LYS A 218 7.27 -9.40 20.80
N LYS A 219 6.61 -10.52 20.48
CA LYS A 219 7.11 -11.51 19.52
C LYS A 219 7.27 -10.89 18.13
N MET A 220 6.27 -10.18 17.62
CA MET A 220 6.32 -9.56 16.30
C MET A 220 7.40 -8.48 16.22
N ILE A 221 7.54 -7.65 17.26
CA ILE A 221 8.62 -6.65 17.32
C ILE A 221 10.00 -7.31 17.30
N SER A 222 10.19 -8.39 18.06
CA SER A 222 11.44 -9.15 18.07
C SER A 222 11.78 -9.69 16.68
N MET A 223 10.80 -10.24 15.96
CA MET A 223 10.97 -10.73 14.59
C MET A 223 11.33 -9.61 13.61
N ILE A 224 10.63 -8.47 13.69
CA ILE A 224 10.92 -7.29 12.86
C ILE A 224 12.35 -6.79 13.12
N ILE A 225 12.75 -6.62 14.38
CA ILE A 225 14.11 -6.19 14.75
C ILE A 225 15.16 -7.20 14.26
N SER A 226 14.89 -8.50 14.34
CA SER A 226 15.79 -9.54 13.81
C SER A 226 16.04 -9.38 12.31
N ILE A 227 14.97 -9.13 11.53
CA ILE A 227 15.09 -8.87 10.08
C ILE A 227 15.89 -7.59 9.83
N LEU A 228 15.54 -6.49 10.52
CA LEU A 228 16.24 -5.21 10.39
C LEU A 228 17.73 -5.36 10.74
N GLY A 229 18.07 -6.10 11.80
CA GLY A 229 19.45 -6.35 12.23
C GLY A 229 20.27 -7.15 11.21
N LYS A 230 19.66 -8.14 10.54
CA LYS A 230 20.32 -8.88 9.45
C LYS A 230 20.65 -7.98 8.24
N ARG A 231 19.83 -6.95 7.98
CA ARG A 231 19.94 -6.09 6.79
C ARG A 231 20.69 -4.78 7.03
N PHE A 232 20.60 -4.22 8.23
CA PHE A 232 21.24 -2.96 8.63
C PHE A 232 22.49 -3.22 9.46
N ASN A 233 23.37 -4.11 8.97
CA ASN A 233 24.62 -4.40 9.69
C ASN A 233 25.64 -3.24 9.53
N ASN A 234 26.56 -3.13 10.50
CA ASN A 234 27.55 -2.04 10.53
C ASN A 234 28.49 -2.01 9.32
N ASN A 235 28.65 -3.11 8.59
CA ASN A 235 29.49 -3.15 7.39
C ASN A 235 28.80 -2.46 6.21
N LEU A 236 27.47 -2.58 6.11
CA LEU A 236 26.67 -1.88 5.11
C LEU A 236 26.76 -0.36 5.28
N LEU A 237 26.82 0.14 6.52
CA LEU A 237 27.00 1.56 6.82
C LEU A 237 28.36 2.12 6.42
N LYS A 238 29.42 1.29 6.40
CA LYS A 238 30.78 1.74 6.06
C LYS A 238 30.99 1.93 4.55
N ASN A 239 30.28 1.16 3.73
CA ASN A 239 30.37 1.16 2.27
C ASN A 239 28.99 1.41 1.64
N PHE A 240 28.21 2.32 2.23
CA PHE A 240 26.83 2.52 1.83
C PHE A 240 26.76 3.15 0.43
N ASP A 241 26.29 2.39 -0.55
CA ASP A 241 25.96 2.88 -1.89
C ASP A 241 24.45 2.71 -2.13
N ILE A 242 23.72 3.84 -2.11
CA ILE A 242 22.27 3.85 -2.31
C ILE A 242 21.87 3.24 -3.67
N ASN A 243 22.74 3.34 -4.69
CA ASN A 243 22.46 2.85 -6.03
C ASN A 243 22.60 1.34 -6.16
N ALA A 244 23.34 0.70 -5.24
CA ALA A 244 23.46 -0.75 -5.15
C ALA A 244 22.31 -1.41 -4.38
N LEU A 245 21.44 -0.60 -3.74
CA LEU A 245 20.30 -1.09 -2.98
C LEU A 245 19.05 -1.20 -3.85
N ASN A 246 18.24 -2.22 -3.56
CA ASN A 246 16.85 -2.23 -4.00
C ASN A 246 16.06 -1.28 -3.10
N ASN A 247 15.57 -0.17 -3.65
CA ASN A 247 14.84 0.87 -2.92
C ASN A 247 13.31 0.77 -3.08
N SER A 248 12.81 -0.33 -3.65
CA SER A 248 11.36 -0.57 -3.81
C SER A 248 10.63 -0.73 -2.47
N TRP A 249 9.34 -0.40 -2.48
CA TRP A 249 8.45 -0.73 -1.37
C TRP A 249 8.21 -2.25 -1.27
N CYS A 250 8.01 -2.91 -2.41
CA CYS A 250 7.61 -4.32 -2.45
C CYS A 250 8.71 -5.29 -2.02
N HIS A 251 9.98 -4.99 -2.34
CA HIS A 251 11.11 -5.90 -2.13
C HIS A 251 12.33 -5.26 -1.45
N GLY A 252 12.33 -3.95 -1.24
CA GLY A 252 13.52 -3.17 -0.90
C GLY A 252 13.51 -2.48 0.45
N TYR A 253 14.47 -1.55 0.60
CA TYR A 253 14.73 -0.81 1.83
C TYR A 253 13.59 0.15 2.21
N ALA A 254 12.82 0.67 1.26
CA ALA A 254 11.65 1.50 1.57
C ALA A 254 10.62 0.73 2.40
N GLY A 255 10.39 -0.56 2.08
CA GLY A 255 9.51 -1.42 2.86
C GLY A 255 10.02 -1.73 4.27
N LEU A 256 11.34 -1.87 4.44
CA LEU A 256 11.97 -2.05 5.76
C LEU A 256 11.82 -0.79 6.62
N ILE A 257 12.02 0.38 6.03
CA ILE A 257 11.88 1.67 6.70
C ILE A 257 10.44 1.90 7.14
N LYS A 258 9.47 1.57 6.29
CA LYS A 258 8.04 1.59 6.66
C LYS A 258 7.78 0.77 7.92
N SER A 259 8.29 -0.45 7.95
CA SER A 259 8.10 -1.38 9.07
C SER A 259 8.74 -0.84 10.35
N TYR A 260 9.96 -0.29 10.26
CA TYR A 260 10.62 0.35 11.38
C TYR A 260 9.82 1.56 11.90
N ARG A 261 9.39 2.46 11.01
CA ARG A 261 8.56 3.64 11.35
C ARG A 261 7.32 3.24 12.15
N ILE A 262 6.65 2.16 11.76
CA ILE A 262 5.46 1.63 12.44
C ILE A 262 5.77 1.15 13.86
N ILE A 263 6.87 0.43 14.09
CA ILE A 263 7.20 -0.13 15.41
C ILE A 263 8.01 0.82 16.30
N ARG A 264 8.62 1.87 15.74
CA ARG A 264 9.65 2.71 16.37
C ARG A 264 9.30 3.18 17.78
N ASN A 265 8.04 3.57 17.98
CA ASN A 265 7.54 4.15 19.21
C ASN A 265 6.96 3.11 20.20
N SER A 266 7.01 1.81 19.88
CA SER A 266 6.62 0.78 20.83
C SER A 266 7.55 0.78 22.06
N SER A 267 6.98 0.48 23.22
CA SER A 267 7.70 0.31 24.49
C SER A 267 8.66 -0.88 24.48
N PHE A 268 8.49 -1.83 23.54
CA PHE A 268 9.37 -2.98 23.39
C PHE A 268 10.61 -2.70 22.51
N VAL A 269 10.67 -1.53 21.86
CA VAL A 269 11.88 -1.07 21.16
C VAL A 269 12.76 -0.30 22.14
N SER A 270 13.89 -0.89 22.53
CA SER A 270 14.81 -0.25 23.46
C SER A 270 15.40 1.05 22.88
N PRO A 271 15.75 2.05 23.72
CA PRO A 271 16.38 3.29 23.27
C PRO A 271 17.65 3.07 22.42
N LYS A 272 18.45 2.06 22.74
CA LYS A 272 19.66 1.69 21.98
C LYS A 272 19.32 1.24 20.56
N ILE A 273 18.31 0.39 20.41
CA ILE A 273 17.85 -0.11 19.10
C ILE A 273 17.25 1.04 18.28
N ARG A 274 16.42 1.87 18.92
CA ARG A 274 15.84 3.06 18.28
C ARG A 274 16.93 4.00 17.76
N SER A 275 17.91 4.35 18.59
CA SER A 275 19.02 5.22 18.18
C SER A 275 19.85 4.64 17.03
N LEU A 276 20.10 3.33 17.03
CA LEU A 276 20.81 2.66 15.95
C LEU A 276 20.08 2.78 14.61
N TYR A 277 18.77 2.50 14.60
CA TYR A 277 17.98 2.52 13.38
C TYR A 277 17.59 3.92 12.93
N ASP A 278 17.39 4.86 13.85
CA ASP A 278 17.25 6.29 13.50
C ASP A 278 18.48 6.78 12.74
N ASN A 279 19.68 6.50 13.26
CA ASN A 279 20.93 6.85 12.57
C ASN A 279 21.07 6.14 11.21
N PHE A 280 20.62 4.89 11.08
CA PHE A 280 20.58 4.22 9.79
C PHE A 280 19.65 4.93 8.81
N VAL A 281 18.44 5.27 9.24
CA VAL A 281 17.45 5.94 8.38
C VAL A 281 17.96 7.33 7.98
N ASP A 282 18.59 8.08 8.90
CA ASP A 282 19.24 9.35 8.60
C ASP A 282 20.31 9.18 7.51
N ILE A 283 21.20 8.20 7.63
CA ILE A 283 22.23 7.92 6.62
C ILE A 283 21.57 7.54 5.28
N TYR A 284 20.57 6.65 5.31
CA TYR A 284 19.87 6.19 4.12
C TYR A 284 19.20 7.35 3.37
N VAL A 285 18.43 8.20 4.07
CA VAL A 285 17.73 9.35 3.49
C VAL A 285 18.70 10.40 2.98
N ASN A 286 19.74 10.73 3.74
CA ASN A 286 20.73 11.73 3.32
C ASN A 286 21.53 11.29 2.09
N ASN A 287 21.76 9.98 1.90
CA ASN A 287 22.42 9.47 0.70
C ASN A 287 21.52 9.45 -0.53
N MET A 288 20.21 9.69 -0.40
CA MET A 288 19.31 9.77 -1.57
C MET A 288 19.64 10.92 -2.52
N ILE A 289 20.37 11.95 -2.07
CA ILE A 289 20.86 13.01 -2.95
C ILE A 289 21.85 12.47 -4.02
N HIS A 290 22.43 11.30 -3.78
CA HIS A 290 23.32 10.59 -4.70
C HIS A 290 22.61 9.49 -5.51
N LEU A 291 21.29 9.38 -5.36
CA LEU A 291 20.49 8.40 -6.07
C LEU A 291 20.40 8.74 -7.56
N SER A 292 20.78 7.80 -8.42
CA SER A 292 20.60 7.95 -9.86
C SER A 292 19.18 7.54 -10.27
N LYS A 293 18.70 8.10 -11.38
CA LYS A 293 17.42 7.67 -11.98
C LYS A 293 17.45 6.19 -12.41
N ASP A 294 18.64 5.69 -12.72
CA ASP A 294 18.85 4.31 -13.17
C ASP A 294 18.63 3.29 -12.04
N ASN A 295 18.68 3.70 -10.76
CA ASN A 295 18.41 2.80 -9.62
C ASN A 295 16.98 2.23 -9.62
N PHE A 296 16.04 2.88 -10.29
CA PHE A 296 14.66 2.37 -10.48
C PHE A 296 14.42 1.82 -11.88
N TYR A 297 15.48 1.58 -12.68
CA TYR A 297 15.36 1.28 -14.11
C TYR A 297 14.50 2.33 -14.87
N GLY A 298 14.38 3.57 -14.35
CA GLY A 298 13.47 4.57 -14.90
C GLY A 298 11.97 4.32 -14.62
N SER A 299 11.62 3.52 -13.62
CA SER A 299 10.24 3.27 -13.18
C SER A 299 9.74 4.33 -12.20
N SER A 300 8.61 4.97 -12.50
CA SER A 300 8.03 6.04 -11.66
C SER A 300 6.98 5.55 -10.68
N ILE A 301 6.53 4.30 -10.76
CA ILE A 301 5.31 3.80 -10.06
C ILE A 301 5.53 3.56 -8.57
N ILE A 302 4.47 3.17 -7.82
CA ILE A 302 4.60 2.98 -6.36
C ILE A 302 5.32 1.68 -6.00
N CYS A 303 4.93 0.55 -6.60
CA CYS A 303 5.36 -0.77 -6.12
C CYS A 303 6.89 -0.92 -6.03
N HIS A 304 7.56 -0.56 -7.13
CA HIS A 304 9.01 -0.68 -7.30
C HIS A 304 9.65 0.50 -8.02
N GLY A 305 8.97 1.65 -8.07
CA GLY A 305 9.48 2.86 -8.68
C GLY A 305 9.75 3.98 -7.66
N LEU A 306 10.16 5.13 -8.20
CA LEU A 306 10.55 6.30 -7.43
C LEU A 306 9.42 6.85 -6.54
N SER A 307 8.15 6.74 -6.96
CA SER A 307 7.01 7.27 -6.17
C SER A 307 6.84 6.55 -4.84
N GLY A 308 7.05 5.23 -4.79
CA GLY A 308 6.96 4.49 -3.52
C GLY A 308 8.02 4.94 -2.53
N LEU A 309 9.24 5.18 -3.01
CA LEU A 309 10.33 5.72 -2.17
C LEU A 309 9.99 7.12 -1.65
N ILE A 310 9.58 8.03 -2.54
CA ILE A 310 9.19 9.41 -2.18
C ILE A 310 8.14 9.39 -1.08
N TYR A 311 7.12 8.55 -1.25
CA TYR A 311 6.02 8.46 -0.31
C TYR A 311 6.51 8.02 1.08
N GLU A 312 7.26 6.93 1.19
CA GLU A 312 7.73 6.46 2.49
C GLU A 312 8.68 7.46 3.16
N VAL A 313 9.54 8.15 2.40
CA VAL A 313 10.41 9.22 2.93
C VAL A 313 9.60 10.41 3.42
N SER A 314 8.54 10.78 2.71
CA SER A 314 7.68 11.90 3.08
C SER A 314 6.93 11.71 4.40
N LEU A 315 6.81 10.45 4.85
CA LEU A 315 6.15 10.10 6.10
C LEU A 315 7.12 10.00 7.29
N ILE A 316 8.41 10.27 7.10
CA ILE A 316 9.40 10.25 8.19
C ILE A 316 9.51 11.64 8.80
N ASP A 317 9.08 11.76 10.06
CA ASP A 317 9.04 13.03 10.80
C ASP A 317 10.21 13.22 11.79
N TYR A 318 11.06 12.20 11.94
CA TYR A 318 12.16 12.17 12.93
C TYR A 318 13.57 12.23 12.34
N VAL A 319 13.69 12.44 11.02
CA VAL A 319 14.98 12.54 10.30
C VAL A 319 15.37 14.00 10.10
N SER A 320 16.68 14.26 10.07
CA SER A 320 17.21 15.59 9.73
C SER A 320 17.12 15.82 8.22
N TYR A 321 16.49 16.92 7.78
CA TYR A 321 16.41 17.39 6.37
C TYR A 321 15.52 16.63 5.36
N PRO A 322 14.31 16.14 5.72
CA PRO A 322 13.45 15.43 4.77
C PRO A 322 13.02 16.32 3.59
N GLU A 323 12.81 17.62 3.79
CA GLU A 323 12.23 18.49 2.75
C GLU A 323 13.15 18.72 1.55
N GLU A 324 14.47 18.87 1.75
CA GLU A 324 15.42 19.02 0.64
C GLU A 324 15.51 17.74 -0.20
N ILE A 325 15.58 16.59 0.47
CA ILE A 325 15.62 15.28 -0.18
C ILE A 325 14.31 15.01 -0.94
N ILE A 326 13.16 15.26 -0.31
CA ILE A 326 11.85 15.13 -0.97
C ILE A 326 11.78 16.04 -2.20
N ASN A 327 12.21 17.30 -2.09
CA ASN A 327 12.24 18.21 -3.23
C ASN A 327 13.16 17.71 -4.35
N TYR A 328 14.31 17.13 -4.02
CA TYR A 328 15.20 16.50 -4.99
C TYR A 328 14.54 15.31 -5.70
N LEU A 329 13.96 14.37 -4.95
CA LEU A 329 13.30 13.20 -5.51
C LEU A 329 12.06 13.58 -6.35
N MET A 330 11.29 14.59 -5.90
CA MET A 330 10.16 15.11 -6.67
C MET A 330 10.60 15.75 -7.99
N ARG A 331 11.73 16.47 -8.03
CA ARG A 331 12.30 16.95 -9.30
C ARG A 331 12.70 15.79 -10.21
N MET A 332 13.37 14.77 -9.69
CA MET A 332 13.70 13.56 -10.46
C MET A 332 12.43 12.91 -11.03
N LEU A 333 11.36 12.80 -10.23
CA LEU A 333 10.08 12.28 -10.68
C LEU A 333 9.49 13.14 -11.80
N MET A 334 9.51 14.47 -11.69
CA MET A 334 9.01 15.36 -12.74
C MET A 334 9.83 15.27 -14.03
N GLU A 335 11.13 15.00 -13.94
CA GLU A 335 11.96 14.75 -15.13
C GLU A 335 11.61 13.42 -15.83
N MET A 336 10.84 12.53 -15.19
CA MET A 336 10.29 11.31 -15.80
C MET A 336 8.92 11.53 -16.44
N TYR A 337 8.29 12.69 -16.20
CA TYR A 337 7.00 13.06 -16.77
C TYR A 337 7.13 13.25 -18.28
N LYS A 338 6.25 12.62 -19.05
CA LYS A 338 6.22 12.71 -20.52
C LYS A 338 4.96 13.44 -20.98
N PRO A 339 4.98 14.78 -21.13
CA PRO A 339 3.78 15.56 -21.45
C PRO A 339 3.18 15.20 -22.81
N ASP A 340 4.01 14.82 -23.78
CA ASP A 340 3.57 14.57 -25.15
C ASP A 340 3.15 13.10 -25.41
N THR A 341 3.14 12.26 -24.37
CA THR A 341 2.72 10.86 -24.48
C THR A 341 1.49 10.57 -23.65
N TYR A 342 0.66 9.63 -24.11
CA TYR A 342 -0.51 9.18 -23.34
C TYR A 342 -0.10 8.40 -22.08
N VAL A 343 1.09 7.79 -22.06
CA VAL A 343 1.72 7.23 -20.84
C VAL A 343 2.54 8.31 -20.15
N LYS A 344 1.92 9.02 -19.21
CA LYS A 344 2.54 10.18 -18.54
C LYS A 344 3.67 9.79 -17.58
N PHE A 345 3.49 8.64 -16.93
CA PHE A 345 4.38 8.00 -15.97
C PHE A 345 4.33 6.49 -16.26
N THR A 346 5.49 5.83 -16.27
CA THR A 346 5.59 4.45 -16.77
C THR A 346 6.43 3.60 -15.84
N ASP A 347 6.09 2.33 -15.73
CA ASP A 347 7.07 1.32 -15.32
C ASP A 347 7.88 0.85 -16.53
N HIS A 348 9.20 0.84 -16.40
CA HIS A 348 10.11 0.52 -17.51
C HIS A 348 9.95 -0.91 -18.01
N TYR A 349 9.75 -1.87 -17.09
CA TYR A 349 9.52 -3.27 -17.44
C TYR A 349 8.26 -3.47 -18.26
N LEU A 350 7.22 -2.75 -17.86
CA LEU A 350 5.92 -2.75 -18.52
C LEU A 350 5.93 -1.98 -19.84
N ALA A 351 6.68 -0.88 -19.95
CA ALA A 351 6.80 -0.11 -21.20
C ALA A 351 7.34 -0.93 -22.37
N LEU A 352 8.13 -1.98 -22.11
CA LEU A 352 8.62 -2.92 -23.12
C LEU A 352 7.54 -3.94 -23.56
N GLU A 353 6.62 -4.30 -22.66
CA GLU A 353 5.52 -5.23 -22.95
C GLU A 353 4.31 -4.56 -23.61
N TYR A 354 4.14 -3.23 -23.42
CA TYR A 354 2.97 -2.48 -23.87
C TYR A 354 2.94 -2.06 -25.35
N ASN A 355 3.62 -2.81 -26.24
CA ASN A 355 3.36 -2.77 -27.69
C ASN A 355 1.92 -3.20 -28.09
N ARG A 356 1.01 -3.39 -27.12
CA ARG A 356 -0.37 -3.91 -27.29
C ARG A 356 -1.49 -2.90 -27.00
N GLY A 357 -1.18 -1.64 -26.68
CA GLY A 357 -2.15 -0.54 -26.73
C GLY A 357 -3.06 -0.34 -25.50
N GLU A 358 -2.90 -1.11 -24.42
CA GLU A 358 -3.52 -0.79 -23.12
C GLU A 358 -2.47 -0.21 -22.17
N ILE A 359 -2.83 0.86 -21.46
CA ILE A 359 -1.92 1.58 -20.57
C ILE A 359 -2.33 1.30 -19.14
N PRO A 360 -1.40 0.89 -18.26
CA PRO A 360 -1.70 0.71 -16.86
C PRO A 360 -1.97 2.09 -16.26
N THR A 361 -3.20 2.30 -15.82
CA THR A 361 -3.59 3.53 -15.12
C THR A 361 -3.61 3.29 -13.62
N ASP A 362 -3.65 2.03 -13.18
CA ASP A 362 -3.91 1.62 -11.80
C ASP A 362 -2.92 2.17 -10.77
N ILE A 363 -3.31 2.09 -9.49
CA ILE A 363 -2.52 2.63 -8.39
C ILE A 363 -1.13 1.95 -8.24
N ILE A 364 -0.99 0.67 -8.59
CA ILE A 364 0.26 -0.06 -8.37
C ILE A 364 1.25 0.24 -9.48
N ASN A 365 0.78 0.05 -10.72
CA ASN A 365 1.59 -0.04 -11.93
C ASN A 365 1.42 1.13 -12.88
N GLY A 366 0.53 2.07 -12.56
CA GLY A 366 0.16 3.20 -13.39
C GLY A 366 0.41 4.56 -12.75
N PHE A 367 -0.06 5.58 -13.47
CA PHE A 367 0.13 6.97 -13.04
C PHE A 367 -0.78 7.38 -11.87
N GLU A 368 -1.87 6.65 -11.58
CA GLU A 368 -2.75 6.98 -10.45
C GLU A 368 -2.01 6.89 -9.11
N GLY A 369 -1.09 5.93 -8.97
CA GLY A 369 -0.21 5.86 -7.80
C GLY A 369 0.72 7.07 -7.71
N VAL A 370 1.33 7.46 -8.83
CA VAL A 370 2.19 8.65 -8.88
C VAL A 370 1.42 9.91 -8.48
N LEU A 371 0.20 10.04 -8.99
CA LEU A 371 -0.70 11.13 -8.68
C LEU A 371 -1.03 11.20 -7.17
N LEU A 372 -1.30 10.05 -6.53
CA LEU A 372 -1.52 9.98 -5.08
C LEU A 372 -0.30 10.46 -4.29
N VAL A 373 0.90 10.05 -4.69
CA VAL A 373 2.15 10.44 -4.03
C VAL A 373 2.39 11.94 -4.16
N ILE A 374 2.26 12.51 -5.36
CA ILE A 374 2.41 13.96 -5.58
C ILE A 374 1.43 14.73 -4.67
N ASN A 375 0.17 14.32 -4.64
CA ASN A 375 -0.85 14.96 -3.81
C ASN A 375 -0.55 14.84 -2.31
N SER A 376 -0.12 13.66 -1.86
CA SER A 376 0.26 13.39 -0.46
C SER A 376 1.42 14.27 0.00
N VAL A 377 2.47 14.37 -0.82
CA VAL A 377 3.68 15.15 -0.51
C VAL A 377 3.35 16.65 -0.42
N ILE A 378 2.62 17.18 -1.40
CA ILE A 378 2.27 18.62 -1.44
C ILE A 378 1.39 19.02 -0.26
N ASN A 379 0.42 18.17 0.08
CA ASN A 379 -0.50 18.44 1.19
C ASN A 379 0.05 18.02 2.56
N LYS A 380 1.25 17.41 2.62
CA LYS A 380 1.88 16.88 3.83
C LYS A 380 0.93 15.96 4.62
N LYS A 381 0.18 15.11 3.91
CA LYS A 381 -0.81 14.20 4.49
C LYS A 381 -0.75 12.85 3.79
N PRO A 382 -0.77 11.72 4.52
CA PRO A 382 -0.99 10.41 3.92
C PRO A 382 -2.27 10.43 3.07
N TYR A 383 -2.29 9.73 1.94
CA TYR A 383 -3.53 9.61 1.18
C TYR A 383 -4.48 8.63 1.88
N ILE A 384 -5.77 8.89 1.71
CA ILE A 384 -6.88 8.02 2.07
C ILE A 384 -6.68 6.69 1.33
N GLY A 385 -6.39 5.64 2.09
CA GLY A 385 -6.08 4.32 1.56
C GLY A 385 -4.63 3.90 1.59
N ASP A 386 -3.77 4.59 2.36
CA ASP A 386 -2.42 4.11 2.72
C ASP A 386 -2.42 2.65 3.22
N LEU A 387 -3.55 2.16 3.75
CA LEU A 387 -3.73 0.77 4.15
C LEU A 387 -3.45 -0.25 3.05
N ILE A 388 -3.69 0.06 1.78
CA ILE A 388 -3.40 -0.89 0.69
C ILE A 388 -1.90 -1.18 0.59
N PHE A 389 -1.07 -0.26 1.11
CA PHE A 389 0.37 -0.41 1.24
C PHE A 389 0.81 -0.73 2.68
N GLY A 390 -0.13 -1.10 3.57
CA GLY A 390 0.08 -1.39 4.98
C GLY A 390 0.34 -0.18 5.87
N GLY A 391 -0.16 0.99 5.47
CA GLY A 391 -0.21 2.25 6.24
C GLY A 391 -0.75 2.11 7.64
#